data_AF-A0A4W5PR43-F1
#
_entry.id   AF-A0A4W5PR43-F1
#
_cell.length_a   1.000
_cell.length_b   1.000
_cell.length_c   1.000
_cell.angle_alpha   90.00
_cell.angle_beta   90.00
_cell.angle_gamma   90.00
#
_symmetry.space_group_name_H-M   'P 1'
#
loop_
_entity.id
_entity.type
_entity.pdbx_description
1 polymer ?
#
loop_
_entity_poly.entity_id
_entity_poly.type
_entity_poly.pdbx_seq_one_letter_code
_entity_poly.pdbx_strand_id
1 'polypeptide(L)' 'MSSFSGRMKEYPNISLDRFDRENLHARAYCLSHCHKDHMKGLKGPLLKRKLKFRSFHNVLF' A
#
# COMPACT_ATOMS: atom_id res chain seq x y z
N MET A 1 -17.42 -2.12 4.30
CA MET A 1 -16.97 -2.77 3.04
C MET A 1 -16.69 -1.68 2.00
N SER A 2 -15.44 -1.25 1.92
CA SER A 2 -15.05 -0.17 1.01
C SER A 2 -15.06 -0.61 -0.46
N SER A 3 -15.73 0.16 -1.34
CA SER A 3 -15.68 0.04 -2.80
C SER A 3 -14.41 0.69 -3.40
N PHE A 4 -13.67 1.43 -2.58
CA PHE A 4 -12.45 2.11 -2.99
C PHE A 4 -11.29 1.11 -3.12
N SER A 5 -10.67 1.08 -4.30
CA SER A 5 -9.60 0.14 -4.65
C SER A 5 -8.21 0.56 -4.17
N GLY A 6 -8.13 1.65 -3.40
CA GLY A 6 -6.92 2.12 -2.72
C GLY A 6 -6.10 3.17 -3.47
N ARG A 7 -6.51 3.58 -4.67
CA ARG A 7 -5.79 4.58 -5.48
C ARG A 7 -6.69 5.75 -5.87
N MET A 8 -6.16 6.95 -5.68
CA MET A 8 -6.78 8.18 -6.17
C MET A 8 -6.31 8.45 -7.61
N LYS A 9 -7.14 9.14 -8.40
CA LYS A 9 -6.81 9.50 -9.78
C LYS A 9 -5.68 10.52 -9.84
N GLU A 10 -5.65 11.43 -8.87
CA GLU A 10 -4.69 12.51 -8.71
C GLU A 10 -3.33 11.97 -8.24
N TYR A 11 -3.34 10.90 -7.45
CA TYR A 11 -2.14 10.30 -6.87
C TYR A 11 -2.11 8.77 -7.06
N PRO A 12 -1.95 8.28 -8.30
CA PRO A 12 -2.06 6.86 -8.63
C PRO A 12 -0.93 6.00 -8.03
N ASN A 13 0.15 6.64 -7.60
CA ASN A 13 1.33 5.99 -7.01
C ASN A 13 1.23 5.83 -5.49
N ILE A 14 0.16 6.30 -4.83
CA ILE A 14 -0.08 6.14 -3.40
C ILE A 14 -1.18 5.09 -3.22
N SER A 15 -0.97 4.18 -2.28
CA SER A 15 -2.01 3.23 -1.86
C SER A 15 -2.58 3.57 -0.50
N LEU A 16 -3.89 3.58 -0.38
CA LEU A 16 -4.64 3.84 0.84
C LEU A 16 -5.49 2.61 1.20
N ASP A 17 -5.35 2.07 2.41
CA ASP A 17 -6.20 1.01 2.98
C ASP A 17 -6.35 -0.29 2.16
N ARG A 18 -5.53 -0.45 1.13
CA ARG A 18 -5.46 -1.64 0.27
C ARG A 18 -4.00 -1.90 -0.06
N PHE A 19 -3.58 -3.16 0.03
CA PHE A 19 -2.17 -3.53 -0.09
C PHE A 19 -1.97 -4.76 -0.98
N ASP A 20 -2.98 -5.12 -1.76
CA ASP A 20 -3.00 -6.23 -2.71
C ASP A 20 -3.09 -5.76 -4.17
N ARG A 21 -2.84 -6.68 -5.11
CA ARG A 21 -2.99 -6.44 -6.56
C ARG A 21 -2.14 -5.25 -7.03
N GLU A 22 -2.73 -4.32 -7.79
CA GLU A 22 -2.05 -3.14 -8.33
C GLU A 22 -1.41 -2.27 -7.25
N ASN A 23 -1.97 -2.25 -6.04
CA ASN A 23 -1.42 -1.49 -4.91
C ASN A 23 -0.01 -1.96 -4.50
N LEU A 24 0.40 -3.17 -4.90
CA LEU A 24 1.78 -3.62 -4.78
C LEU A 24 2.75 -2.76 -5.59
N HIS A 25 2.31 -1.94 -6.54
CA HIS A 25 3.20 -1.03 -7.29
C HIS A 25 3.31 0.37 -6.68
N ALA A 26 2.60 0.65 -5.58
CA ALA A 26 2.66 1.95 -4.93
C ALA A 26 4.07 2.32 -4.43
N ARG A 27 4.34 3.63 -4.42
CA ARG A 27 5.54 4.26 -3.87
C ARG A 27 5.42 4.46 -2.36
N ALA A 28 4.22 4.79 -1.88
CA ALA A 28 3.88 4.96 -0.47
C ALA A 28 2.57 4.23 -0.13
N TYR A 29 2.44 3.88 1.14
CA TYR A 29 1.31 3.16 1.70
C TYR A 29 0.80 3.93 2.92
N CYS A 30 -0.50 4.16 2.99
CA CYS A 30 -1.15 4.78 4.14
C CYS A 30 -2.26 3.86 4.65
N LEU A 31 -2.36 3.76 5.99
CA LEU A 31 -3.44 3.08 6.67
C LEU A 31 -4.18 4.13 7.49
N SER A 32 -5.45 4.35 7.20
CA SER A 32 -6.28 5.33 7.91
C SER A 32 -6.60 4.88 9.33
N HIS A 33 -6.95 3.60 9.50
CA HIS A 33 -7.27 2.99 10.80
C HIS A 33 -7.25 1.45 10.73
N CYS A 34 -7.29 0.79 11.89
CA CYS A 34 -7.06 -0.64 12.03
C CYS A 34 -8.35 -1.50 11.98
N HIS A 35 -9.13 -1.37 10.92
CA HIS A 35 -10.27 -2.27 10.66
C HIS A 35 -9.95 -3.29 9.56
N LYS A 36 -10.53 -4.49 9.69
CA LYS A 36 -10.19 -5.64 8.81
C LYS A 36 -10.37 -5.34 7.32
N ASP A 37 -11.38 -4.55 6.94
CA ASP A 37 -11.63 -4.22 5.54
C ASP A 37 -10.65 -3.18 4.96
N HIS A 38 -9.97 -2.41 5.81
CA HIS A 38 -8.91 -1.46 5.46
C HIS A 38 -7.50 -2.07 5.50
N MET A 39 -7.37 -3.35 5.87
CA MET A 39 -6.07 -4.02 6.03
C MET A 39 -5.83 -5.13 4.99
N LYS A 40 -6.63 -5.16 3.92
CA LYS A 40 -6.56 -6.20 2.88
C LYS A 40 -5.18 -6.20 2.21
N GLY A 41 -4.47 -7.33 2.31
CA GLY A 41 -3.12 -7.51 1.75
C GLY A 41 -1.98 -7.02 2.64
N LEU A 42 -2.24 -6.36 3.78
CA LEU A 42 -1.21 -5.72 4.61
C LEU A 42 -0.17 -6.72 5.15
N LYS A 43 -0.60 -7.95 5.48
CA LYS A 43 0.29 -9.04 5.93
C LYS A 43 0.60 -10.05 4.83
N GLY A 44 0.31 -9.71 3.56
CA GLY A 44 0.49 -10.61 2.42
C GLY A 44 1.96 -10.88 2.09
N PRO A 45 2.32 -12.10 1.64
CA PRO A 45 3.71 -12.45 1.31
C PRO A 45 4.30 -11.57 0.20
N LEU A 46 3.47 -11.12 -0.75
CA LEU A 46 3.90 -10.26 -1.86
C LEU A 46 4.32 -8.86 -1.37
N LEU A 47 3.54 -8.25 -0.47
CA LEU A 47 3.89 -6.96 0.12
C LEU A 47 5.18 -7.08 0.94
N LYS A 48 5.27 -8.12 1.78
CA LYS A 48 6.49 -8.42 2.56
C LYS A 48 7.71 -8.56 1.67
N ARG A 49 7.59 -9.29 0.54
CA ARG A 49 8.66 -9.46 -0.45
C ARG A 49 9.07 -8.11 -1.05
N LYS A 50 8.12 -7.29 -1.50
CA LYS A 50 8.41 -5.96 -2.03
C LYS A 50 9.14 -5.08 -1.03
N LEU A 51 8.70 -5.05 0.22
CA LEU A 51 9.31 -4.21 1.26
C LEU A 51 10.73 -4.66 1.60
N LYS A 52 11.02 -5.97 1.55
CA LYS A 52 12.39 -6.50 1.73
C LYS A 52 13.35 -6.13 0.60
N PHE A 53 12.86 -6.07 -0.64
CA PHE A 53 13.70 -5.78 -1.81
C PHE A 53 13.78 -4.29 -2.15
N ARG A 54 13.00 -3.43 -1.51
CA ARG A 54 13.23 -1.99 -1.59
C ARG A 54 14.42 -1.64 -0.70
N SER A 55 15.58 -1.41 -1.32
CA SER A 55 16.58 -0.53 -0.71
C SER A 55 15.90 0.82 -0.51
N PHE A 56 15.63 1.18 0.74
CA PHE A 56 15.41 2.57 1.08
C PHE A 56 16.70 3.29 0.69
N HIS A 57 16.77 3.89 -0.50
CA HIS A 57 17.64 5.04 -0.67
C HIS A 57 17.11 6.02 0.37
N ASN A 58 17.95 6.32 1.36
CA ASN A 58 17.71 7.37 2.33
C ASN A 58 17.51 8.67 1.54
N VAL A 59 16.28 8.93 1.10
CA VAL A 59 15.86 10.29 0.79
C VAL A 59 15.62 10.90 2.17
N LEU A 60 16.72 11.38 2.74
CA LEU A 60 16.68 12.41 3.77
C LEU A 60 15.85 13.55 3.17
N PHE A 61 14.71 13.84 3.78
CA PHE A 61 14.12 15.16 3.70
C PHE A 61 14.96 16.11 4.54
#